data_AF-A0A0P8A3F1-F1
#
_entry.id   AF-A0A0P8A3F1-F1
#
_cell.length_a   1.000
_cell.length_b   1.000
_cell.length_c   1.000
_cell.angle_alpha   90.00
_cell.angle_beta   90.00
_cell.angle_gamma   90.00
#
_symmetry.space_group_name_H-M   'P 1'
#
loop_
_entity.id
_entity.type
_entity.pdbx_description
1 polymer ?
#
loop_
_entity_poly.entity_id
_entity_poly.type
_entity_poly.pdbx_seq_one_letter_code
_entity_poly.pdbx_strand_id
1 'polypeptide(L)' 'DRIYCCGPEIMMKKVLDKVDPGKAQFSLHRYIKCGIGICGACCVDGLRVCKDGPVFGGEVLKNSEFGVYRRNECGERVRV' A
#
# COMPACT_ATOMS: atom_id res chain seq x y z
N ASP A 1 20.15 -8.02 7.09
CA ASP A 1 19.11 -7.26 7.81
C ASP A 1 17.96 -6.85 6.89
N ARG A 2 16.75 -6.74 7.44
CA ARG A 2 15.53 -6.31 6.74
C ARG A 2 14.72 -5.36 7.61
N ILE A 3 13.98 -4.45 6.99
CA ILE A 3 13.12 -3.46 7.65
C ILE A 3 11.67 -3.82 7.37
N TYR A 4 10.87 -3.90 8.42
CA TYR A 4 9.43 -4.16 8.31
C TYR A 4 8.67 -2.98 8.91
N CYS A 5 7.64 -2.52 8.22
CA CYS A 5 6.84 -1.39 8.67
C CYS A 5 5.34 -1.68 8.51
N CYS A 6 4.56 -1.29 9.52
CA CYS A 6 3.11 -1.32 9.51
C CYS A 6 2.61 -0.06 10.24
N GLY A 7 1.46 0.47 9.81
CA GLY A 7 0.84 1.63 10.45
C GLY A 7 0.10 2.53 9.45
N PRO A 8 -0.16 3.79 9.81
CA PRO A 8 -0.78 4.76 8.91
C PRO A 8 0.01 4.92 7.62
N GLU A 9 -0.68 5.01 6.48
CA GLU A 9 -0.06 5.07 5.15
C GLU A 9 0.92 6.24 5.03
N ILE A 10 0.58 7.42 5.59
CA ILE A 10 1.46 8.60 5.59
C ILE A 10 2.75 8.38 6.38
N MET A 11 2.69 7.65 7.50
CA MET A 11 3.86 7.31 8.32
C MET A 11 4.77 6.36 7.54
N MET A 12 4.19 5.29 6.98
CA MET A 12 4.92 4.32 6.19
C MET A 12 5.58 4.95 4.96
N LYS A 13 4.91 5.90 4.29
CA LYS A 13 5.49 6.66 3.19
C LYS A 13 6.73 7.45 3.63
N LYS A 14 6.68 8.14 4.78
CA LYS A 14 7.84 8.84 5.33
C LYS A 14 9.00 7.91 5.71
N VAL A 15 8.70 6.68 6.13
CA VAL A 15 9.73 5.66 6.37
C VAL A 15 10.34 5.21 5.05
N LEU A 16 9.52 4.88 4.05
CA LEU A 16 9.96 4.48 2.71
C LEU A 16 10.91 5.51 2.07
N ASP A 17 10.64 6.80 2.27
CA ASP A 17 11.48 7.88 1.74
C ASP A 17 12.87 7.97 2.41
N LYS A 18 13.06 7.34 3.59
CA LYS A 18 14.30 7.41 4.39
C LYS A 18 15.12 6.13 4.39
N VAL A 19 14.57 5.01 3.90
CA VAL A 19 15.22 3.69 3.96
C VAL A 19 15.57 3.19 2.56
N ASP A 20 16.47 2.21 2.50
CA ASP A 20 16.75 1.44 1.29
C ASP A 20 15.51 0.60 0.91
N PRO A 21 14.80 0.91 -0.20
CA PRO A 21 13.56 0.24 -0.55
C PRO A 21 13.75 -1.26 -0.88
N GLY A 22 14.95 -1.65 -1.32
CA GLY A 22 15.30 -3.05 -1.60
C GLY A 22 15.38 -3.92 -0.34
N LYS A 23 15.44 -3.32 0.85
CA LYS A 23 15.50 -4.01 2.15
C LYS A 23 14.24 -3.81 3.00
N ALA A 24 13.26 -3.07 2.50
CA ALA A 24 12.07 -2.68 3.24
C ALA A 24 10.82 -3.41 2.76
N GLN A 25 9.97 -3.82 3.70
CA GLN A 25 8.67 -4.42 3.44
C GLN A 25 7.59 -3.70 4.26
N PHE A 26 6.43 -3.47 3.64
CA PHE A 26 5.35 -2.67 4.21
C PHE A 26 4.04 -3.44 4.17
N SER A 27 3.37 -3.54 5.32
CA SER A 27 2.02 -4.13 5.41
C SER A 27 0.97 -3.06 5.18
N LEU A 28 0.24 -3.14 4.06
CA LEU A 28 -0.76 -2.17 3.68
C LEU A 28 -2.13 -2.46 4.30
N HIS A 29 -2.78 -1.40 4.78
CA HIS A 29 -4.12 -1.44 5.35
C HIS A 29 -5.08 -0.51 4.57
N ARG A 30 -5.29 -0.78 3.28
CA ARG A 30 -6.30 -0.08 2.47
C ARG A 30 -7.69 -0.67 2.70
N TYR A 31 -8.73 0.07 2.29
CA TYR A 31 -10.11 -0.41 2.41
C TYR A 31 -10.32 -1.67 1.55
N ILE A 32 -10.57 -2.80 2.20
CA ILE A 32 -10.87 -4.08 1.56
C ILE A 32 -12.39 -4.27 1.55
N LYS A 33 -12.99 -4.20 0.36
CA LYS A 33 -14.44 -4.42 0.20
C LYS A 33 -14.79 -5.89 -0.02
N CYS A 34 -14.26 -6.51 -1.08
CA CYS A 34 -14.63 -7.89 -1.45
C CYS A 34 -13.74 -8.99 -0.84
N GLY A 35 -12.50 -8.70 -0.46
CA GLY A 35 -11.53 -9.71 0.02
C GLY A 35 -11.03 -10.75 -1.01
N ILE A 36 -11.74 -10.95 -2.12
CA ILE A 36 -11.44 -12.00 -3.13
C ILE A 36 -10.79 -11.46 -4.42
N GLY A 37 -10.37 -10.20 -4.42
CA GLY A 37 -9.62 -9.62 -5.54
C GLY A 37 -10.44 -9.26 -6.79
N ILE A 38 -11.75 -9.09 -6.73
CA ILE A 38 -12.58 -8.74 -7.91
C ILE A 38 -12.95 -7.25 -8.00
N CYS A 39 -13.11 -6.55 -6.88
CA CYS A 39 -13.68 -5.19 -6.89
C CYS A 39 -12.65 -4.06 -7.07
N GLY A 40 -11.36 -4.31 -6.81
CA GLY A 40 -10.32 -3.28 -6.90
C GLY A 40 -10.37 -2.16 -5.84
N ALA A 41 -11.24 -2.23 -4.83
CA ALA A 41 -11.31 -1.21 -3.77
C ALA A 41 -9.98 -1.05 -3.01
N CYS A 42 -9.28 -2.16 -2.77
CA CYS A 42 -7.98 -2.16 -2.11
C CYS A 42 -6.79 -2.07 -3.08
N CYS A 43 -7.01 -1.55 -4.29
CA CYS A 43 -5.97 -1.50 -5.32
C CYS A 43 -4.89 -0.46 -4.97
N VAL A 44 -3.65 -0.76 -5.34
CA VAL A 44 -2.43 0.06 -5.30
C VAL A 44 -1.78 -0.11 -6.67
N ASP A 45 -2.02 0.84 -7.57
CA ASP A 45 -1.44 0.87 -8.91
C ASP A 45 -1.58 -0.46 -9.69
N GLY A 46 -2.80 -1.02 -9.69
CA GLY A 46 -3.12 -2.29 -10.35
C GLY A 46 -3.01 -3.52 -9.44
N LEU A 47 -2.20 -3.47 -8.39
CA LEU A 47 -2.03 -4.55 -7.42
C LEU A 47 -3.12 -4.49 -6.34
N ARG A 48 -3.66 -5.63 -5.91
CA ARG A 48 -4.77 -5.71 -4.96
C ARG A 48 -4.25 -6.16 -3.61
N VAL A 49 -4.36 -5.34 -2.58
CA VAL A 49 -3.88 -5.68 -1.22
C VAL A 49 -4.45 -7.01 -0.72
N CYS A 50 -5.72 -7.31 -1.01
CA CYS A 50 -6.36 -8.56 -0.58
C CYS A 50 -5.89 -9.83 -1.32
N LYS A 51 -5.22 -9.71 -2.47
CA LYS A 51 -4.81 -10.86 -3.31
C LYS A 51 -3.30 -10.92 -3.52
N ASP A 52 -2.70 -9.78 -3.87
CA ASP A 52 -1.28 -9.63 -4.17
C ASP A 52 -0.48 -9.16 -2.95
N GLY A 53 -1.17 -8.66 -1.91
CA GLY A 53 -0.59 -8.24 -0.64
C GLY A 53 -0.79 -9.25 0.49
N PRO A 54 -0.88 -8.81 1.77
CA PRO A 54 -0.90 -7.43 2.24
C PRO A 54 0.49 -6.78 2.36
N VAL A 55 1.55 -7.57 2.24
CA VAL A 55 2.94 -7.12 2.39
C VAL A 55 3.55 -6.85 1.02
N PHE A 56 4.03 -5.63 0.81
CA PHE A 56 4.67 -5.20 -0.43
C PHE A 56 6.11 -4.75 -0.17
N GLY A 57 6.99 -5.01 -1.14
CA GLY A 57 8.37 -4.53 -1.10
C GLY A 57 8.46 -3.02 -1.34
N GLY A 58 9.47 -2.38 -0.75
CA GLY A 58 9.69 -0.94 -0.88
C GLY A 58 9.85 -0.48 -2.34
N GLU A 59 10.54 -1.24 -3.18
CA GLU A 59 10.71 -0.90 -4.61
C GLU A 59 9.39 -0.86 -5.37
N VAL A 60 8.46 -1.78 -5.06
CA VAL A 60 7.12 -1.79 -5.66
C VAL A 60 6.35 -0.56 -5.21
N LEU A 61 6.38 -0.24 -3.91
CA LEU A 61 5.63 0.89 -3.38
C LEU A 61 6.19 2.25 -3.80
N LYS A 62 7.51 2.36 -3.97
CA LYS A 62 8.18 3.62 -4.36
C LYS A 62 7.76 4.09 -5.75
N ASN A 63 7.48 3.15 -6.65
CA ASN A 63 7.05 3.41 -8.02
C ASN A 63 5.53 3.37 -8.21
N SER A 64 4.75 3.43 -7.12
CA SER A 64 3.29 3.29 -7.13
C SER A 64 2.54 4.53 -6.63
N GLU A 65 1.20 4.48 -6.61
CA GLU A 65 0.32 5.51 -6.03
C GLU A 65 0.34 5.59 -4.48
N PHE A 66 1.18 4.79 -3.82
CA PHE A 66 1.28 4.70 -2.36
C PHE A 66 1.66 6.03 -1.70
N GLY A 67 0.85 6.45 -0.72
CA GLY A 67 1.03 7.72 -0.01
C GLY A 67 0.59 8.98 -0.77
N VAL A 68 -0.01 8.83 -1.97
CA VAL A 68 -0.60 9.94 -2.73
C VAL A 68 -2.11 9.97 -2.55
N TYR A 69 -2.78 8.86 -2.89
CA TYR A 69 -4.21 8.69 -2.67
C TYR A 69 -4.55 7.23 -2.37
N ARG A 70 -5.72 7.04 -1.76
CA ARG A 70 -6.37 5.75 -1.52
C ARG A 70 -7.82 5.81 -1.96
N ARG A 71 -8.47 4.66 -2.11
CA ARG A 71 -9.91 4.59 -2.41
C ARG A 71 -10.70 4.47 -1.12
N ASN A 72 -11.81 5.20 -1.01
CA ASN A 72 -12.74 5.10 0.12
C ASN A 72 -13.78 3.98 -0.10
N GLU A 73 -14.78 3.91 0.77
CA GLU A 73 -15.86 2.91 0.74
C GLU A 73 -16.71 2.96 -0.54
N CYS A 74 -16.88 4.16 -1.08
CA CYS A 74 -17.57 4.45 -2.35
C CYS A 74 -16.67 4.20 -3.59
N GLY A 75 -15.36 4.00 -3.40
CA GLY A 75 -14.38 3.84 -4.47
C GLY A 75 -13.78 5.15 -4.99
N GLU A 76 -14.10 6.29 -4.38
CA GLU A 76 -13.55 7.59 -4.74
C GLU A 76 -12.09 7.70 -4.30
N ARG A 77 -11.27 8.39 -5.08
CA ARG A 77 -9.86 8.65 -4.74
C ARG A 77 -9.79 9.78 -3.72
N VAL A 78 -9.40 9.44 -2.50
CA VAL A 78 -9.17 10.38 -1.40
C VAL A 78 -7.67 10.48 -1.17
N ARG A 79 -7.18 11.72 -1.07
CA ARG A 79 -5.77 11.99 -0.77
C ARG A 79 -5.40 11.40 0.59
N VAL A 80 -4.20 10.80 0.66
CA VAL A 80 -3.64 10.25 1.90
C VAL A 80 -3.04 11.36 2.76
#